data_AF-A0A935TYJ1-F1
#
_entry.id   AF-A0A935TYJ1-F1
#
_cell.length_a   1.000
_cell.length_b   1.000
_cell.length_c   1.000
_cell.angle_alpha   90.00
_cell.angle_beta   90.00
_cell.angle_gamma   90.00
#
_symmetry.space_group_name_H-M   'P 1'
#
loop_
_entity.id
_entity.type
_entity.pdbx_description
1 polymer ?
#
loop_
_entity_poly.entity_id
_entity_poly.type
_entity_poly.pdbx_seq_one_letter_code
_entity_poly.pdbx_strand_id
1 'polypeptide(L)'
;MSGRAQPIISLASPLRWLRGQISVTSMIGILLCPALLAGCLSKKDIEEAKVSSYDTEFAVVFDATAQAVREPYPNLTETPQKGLIATSWHQVYLAGDATDPHGAQAASRATGGSAMPAPGLPGDTALKRYFIRFDVNVSGGRPWRIRLTGRAAQWDAGNAVPTELRGAARPPWLENRTDALLVAIHRRLKKFAVNTGPAQTTAAPADDGPRSDPKTFAGVPPDAASQLAGLRDEILRRDWPRLRSRFAADVVWSLGAEPGLDAALALWQADPSALDEMQKALDAGCALADTTVVCPKAAVAASFDGYRLHLAQRQGGWKVVSFVQGL
;
A
#
# COMPACT_ATOMS: atom_id res chain seq x y z
N MET A 1 -31.77 -36.28 32.30
CA MET A 1 -31.13 -37.61 32.42
C MET A 1 -31.47 -38.42 31.19
N SER A 2 -30.58 -38.50 30.20
CA SER A 2 -30.57 -39.57 29.20
C SER A 2 -29.24 -39.48 28.46
N GLY A 3 -28.31 -40.36 28.86
CA GLY A 3 -26.98 -40.46 28.26
C GLY A 3 -27.02 -41.34 27.02
N ARG A 4 -26.29 -40.93 25.99
CA ARG A 4 -25.87 -41.82 24.90
C ARG A 4 -24.35 -41.76 24.80
N ALA A 5 -23.75 -42.89 25.15
CA ALA A 5 -22.34 -43.20 24.96
C ALA A 5 -22.02 -43.27 23.46
N GLN A 6 -20.88 -42.71 23.06
CA GLN A 6 -20.30 -42.94 21.75
C GLN A 6 -19.15 -43.96 21.87
N PRO A 7 -19.01 -44.88 20.90
CA PRO A 7 -18.01 -45.93 20.93
C PRO A 7 -16.62 -45.42 20.51
N ILE A 8 -15.62 -45.90 21.24
CA ILE A 8 -14.19 -45.77 20.97
C ILE A 8 -13.85 -46.69 19.79
N ILE A 9 -13.43 -46.11 18.66
CA ILE A 9 -12.79 -46.86 17.56
C ILE A 9 -11.29 -46.60 17.64
N SER A 10 -10.60 -47.57 18.26
CA SER A 10 -9.15 -47.72 18.20
C SER A 10 -8.85 -48.69 17.04
N LEU A 11 -8.20 -48.20 15.98
CA LEU A 11 -7.57 -49.04 14.97
C LEU A 11 -6.15 -48.54 14.73
N ALA A 12 -5.23 -49.32 15.28
CA ALA A 12 -3.82 -49.29 14.99
C ALA A 12 -3.55 -49.69 13.54
N SER A 13 -2.58 -49.04 12.91
CA SER A 13 -1.81 -49.63 11.81
C SER A 13 -0.40 -49.02 11.79
N PRO A 14 0.66 -49.85 11.98
CA PRO A 14 2.04 -49.44 11.86
C PRO A 14 2.57 -49.78 10.46
N LEU A 15 2.96 -48.77 9.68
CA LEU A 15 3.61 -48.99 8.38
C LEU A 15 4.93 -48.22 8.28
N ARG A 16 5.97 -48.97 8.63
CA ARG A 16 7.27 -49.10 7.93
C ARG A 16 7.89 -47.82 7.35
N TRP A 17 8.81 -47.29 8.13
CA TRP A 17 10.21 -47.05 7.76
C TRP A 17 10.59 -47.42 6.32
N LEU A 18 10.72 -46.40 5.46
CA LEU A 18 11.67 -46.39 4.35
C LEU A 18 12.66 -45.26 4.60
N ARG A 19 13.76 -45.61 5.26
CA ARG A 19 15.00 -44.82 5.30
C ARG A 19 15.58 -44.80 3.89
N GLY A 20 15.20 -43.80 3.09
CA GLY A 20 15.96 -43.41 1.91
C GLY A 20 17.15 -42.55 2.35
N GLN A 21 18.32 -43.17 2.50
CA GLN A 21 19.59 -42.45 2.59
C GLN A 21 19.83 -41.73 1.26
N ILE A 22 19.58 -40.42 1.23
CA ILE A 22 20.10 -39.56 0.17
C ILE A 22 21.50 -39.13 0.60
N SER A 23 22.50 -39.61 -0.13
CA SER A 23 23.91 -39.24 0.01
C SER A 23 24.07 -37.72 0.05
N VAL A 24 24.57 -37.24 1.18
CA VAL A 24 25.12 -35.89 1.34
C VAL A 24 26.44 -35.88 0.57
N THR A 25 26.37 -35.56 -0.72
CA THR A 25 27.56 -35.28 -1.52
C THR A 25 27.97 -33.84 -1.27
N SER A 26 29.09 -33.74 -0.56
CA SER A 26 29.92 -32.59 -0.29
C SER A 26 30.21 -31.71 -1.51
N MET A 27 30.42 -30.41 -1.25
CA MET A 27 31.05 -29.39 -2.11
C MET A 27 30.25 -29.02 -3.38
N ILE A 28 29.81 -27.78 -3.56
CA ILE A 28 30.65 -26.61 -3.82
C ILE A 28 30.03 -25.39 -3.13
N GLY A 29 30.78 -24.75 -2.24
CA GLY A 29 30.47 -23.41 -1.74
C GLY A 29 30.62 -22.40 -2.86
N ILE A 30 29.54 -22.16 -3.61
CA ILE A 30 29.43 -21.00 -4.49
C ILE A 30 29.27 -19.80 -3.56
N LEU A 31 30.38 -19.10 -3.34
CA LEU A 31 30.40 -17.74 -2.83
C LEU A 31 29.61 -16.89 -3.83
N LEU A 32 28.29 -16.83 -3.64
CA LEU A 32 27.39 -15.99 -4.42
C LEU A 32 27.75 -14.55 -4.06
N CYS A 33 28.69 -13.99 -4.81
CA CYS A 33 28.95 -12.56 -4.82
C CYS A 33 27.65 -11.91 -5.34
N PRO A 34 26.90 -11.12 -4.54
CA PRO A 34 25.80 -10.31 -5.05
C PRO A 34 26.40 -9.12 -5.80
N ALA A 35 27.21 -9.42 -6.81
CA ALA A 35 27.75 -8.44 -7.73
C ALA A 35 26.60 -8.04 -8.67
N LEU A 36 25.94 -6.96 -8.29
CA LEU A 36 25.52 -5.92 -9.22
C LEU A 36 24.72 -6.44 -10.43
N LEU A 37 23.43 -6.69 -10.19
CA LEU A 37 22.40 -6.41 -11.20
C LEU A 37 22.28 -4.88 -11.44
N ALA A 38 23.42 -4.20 -11.61
CA ALA A 38 23.51 -2.88 -12.24
C ALA A 38 23.49 -3.04 -13.78
N GLY A 39 22.81 -4.08 -14.28
CA GLY A 39 22.41 -4.13 -15.67
C GLY A 39 21.52 -2.91 -15.89
N CYS A 40 21.99 -1.97 -16.73
CA CYS A 40 21.31 -0.72 -17.04
C CYS A 40 19.81 -0.97 -17.16
N LEU A 41 19.03 -0.48 -16.19
CA LEU A 41 17.58 -0.50 -16.28
C LEU A 41 17.22 0.29 -17.53
N SER A 42 16.72 -0.40 -18.55
CA SER A 42 16.31 0.27 -19.77
C SER A 42 15.09 1.14 -19.44
N LYS A 43 15.06 2.39 -19.91
CA LYS A 43 13.88 3.25 -19.74
C LYS A 43 12.61 2.55 -20.25
N LYS A 44 12.75 1.74 -21.30
CA LYS A 44 11.67 0.92 -21.86
C LYS A 44 11.14 -0.12 -20.86
N ASP A 45 12.01 -0.81 -20.14
CA ASP A 45 11.60 -1.81 -19.13
C ASP A 45 10.83 -1.15 -17.99
N ILE A 46 11.23 0.06 -17.60
CA ILE A 46 10.57 0.84 -16.54
C ILE A 46 9.16 1.24 -16.99
N GLU A 47 9.03 1.79 -18.20
CA GLU A 47 7.72 2.18 -18.75
C GLU A 47 6.82 0.96 -18.97
N GLU A 48 7.35 -0.14 -19.51
CA GLU A 48 6.61 -1.40 -19.69
C GLU A 48 6.12 -1.93 -18.33
N ALA A 49 6.96 -1.91 -17.30
CA ALA A 49 6.59 -2.34 -15.95
C ALA A 49 5.51 -1.45 -15.30
N LYS A 50 5.55 -0.12 -15.54
CA LYS A 50 4.57 0.84 -15.00
C LYS A 50 3.16 0.67 -15.59
N VAL A 51 3.04 0.21 -16.84
CA VAL A 51 1.75 0.07 -17.53
C VAL A 51 1.21 -1.36 -17.58
N SER A 52 2.00 -2.33 -17.11
CA SER A 52 1.63 -3.74 -17.12
C SER A 52 0.61 -4.09 -16.04
N SER A 53 -0.41 -4.84 -16.43
CA SER A 53 -1.25 -5.63 -15.50
C SER A 53 -1.00 -7.12 -15.76
N TYR A 54 -1.35 -8.00 -14.83
CA TYR A 54 -0.98 -9.41 -14.88
C TYR A 54 -2.21 -10.32 -14.87
N ASP A 55 -2.48 -10.97 -16.01
CA ASP A 55 -3.62 -11.87 -16.16
C ASP A 55 -3.26 -13.31 -15.74
N THR A 56 -3.24 -13.53 -14.43
CA THR A 56 -3.07 -14.85 -13.83
C THR A 56 -3.77 -14.89 -12.47
N GLU A 57 -3.71 -16.02 -11.77
CA GLU A 57 -4.24 -16.16 -10.42
C GLU A 57 -3.54 -15.23 -9.43
N PHE A 58 -4.30 -14.73 -8.45
CA PHE A 58 -3.77 -13.84 -7.41
C PHE A 58 -2.54 -14.42 -6.71
N ALA A 59 -2.59 -15.70 -6.34
CA ALA A 59 -1.50 -16.39 -5.65
C ALA A 59 -0.21 -16.35 -6.47
N VAL A 60 -0.28 -16.54 -7.79
CA VAL A 60 0.88 -16.48 -8.69
C VAL A 60 1.48 -15.08 -8.74
N VAL A 61 0.64 -14.04 -8.83
CA VAL A 61 1.10 -12.63 -8.82
C VAL A 61 1.74 -12.29 -7.48
N PHE A 62 1.06 -12.63 -6.39
CA PHE A 62 1.48 -12.32 -5.03
C PHE A 62 2.80 -13.01 -4.69
N ASP A 63 2.92 -14.31 -4.94
CA ASP A 63 4.13 -15.09 -4.63
C ASP A 63 5.33 -14.62 -5.46
N ALA A 64 5.15 -14.37 -6.76
CA ALA A 64 6.22 -13.86 -7.61
C ALA A 64 6.69 -12.46 -7.16
N THR A 65 5.75 -11.62 -6.72
CA THR A 65 6.04 -10.29 -6.17
C THR A 65 6.79 -10.41 -4.85
N ALA A 66 6.34 -11.27 -3.92
CA ALA A 66 6.99 -11.51 -2.65
C ALA A 66 8.42 -12.03 -2.85
N GLN A 67 8.64 -12.96 -3.79
CA GLN A 67 9.97 -13.45 -4.14
C GLN A 67 10.87 -12.35 -4.70
N ALA A 68 10.34 -11.50 -5.60
CA ALA A 68 11.09 -10.37 -6.16
C ALA A 68 11.55 -9.38 -5.09
N VAL A 69 10.73 -9.15 -4.08
CA VAL A 69 11.03 -8.26 -2.95
C VAL A 69 11.99 -8.93 -1.96
N ARG A 70 11.81 -10.23 -1.68
CA ARG A 70 12.60 -10.99 -0.71
C ARG A 70 14.07 -11.10 -1.08
N GLU A 71 14.36 -11.17 -2.38
CA GLU A 71 15.72 -11.31 -2.91
C GLU A 71 16.65 -10.14 -2.47
N PRO A 72 16.29 -8.86 -2.69
CA PRO A 72 17.03 -7.73 -2.14
C PRO A 72 16.68 -7.38 -0.68
N TYR A 73 15.50 -7.78 -0.18
CA TYR A 73 14.99 -7.41 1.15
C TYR A 73 14.41 -8.63 1.89
N PRO A 74 15.24 -9.42 2.59
CA PRO A 74 14.82 -10.69 3.18
C PRO A 74 13.79 -10.56 4.31
N ASN A 75 13.79 -9.42 5.00
CA ASN A 75 12.89 -9.13 6.12
C ASN A 75 11.64 -8.40 5.61
N LEU A 76 10.56 -9.14 5.39
CA LEU A 76 9.29 -8.61 4.92
C LEU A 76 8.10 -9.24 5.66
N THR A 77 7.00 -8.50 5.68
CA THR A 77 5.70 -8.91 6.22
C THR A 77 4.72 -9.07 5.07
N GLU A 78 4.12 -10.25 4.97
CA GLU A 78 3.13 -10.58 3.93
C GLU A 78 1.74 -10.58 4.52
N THR A 79 0.78 -9.96 3.83
CA THR A 79 -0.64 -10.02 4.19
C THR A 79 -1.44 -10.31 2.91
N PRO A 80 -1.52 -11.58 2.49
CA PRO A 80 -2.18 -11.98 1.25
C PRO A 80 -3.64 -11.51 1.17
N GLN A 81 -4.37 -11.51 2.28
CA GLN A 81 -5.77 -11.09 2.34
C GLN A 81 -5.98 -9.62 1.95
N LYS A 82 -4.94 -8.79 2.12
CA LYS A 82 -4.94 -7.37 1.76
C LYS A 82 -4.14 -7.08 0.49
N GLY A 83 -3.55 -8.11 -0.13
CA GLY A 83 -2.60 -7.96 -1.22
C GLY A 83 -1.35 -7.17 -0.86
N LEU A 84 -0.96 -7.11 0.42
CA LEU A 84 0.12 -6.24 0.90
C LEU A 84 1.41 -7.03 1.18
N ILE A 85 2.53 -6.52 0.70
CA ILE A 85 3.89 -6.96 1.04
C ILE A 85 4.66 -5.73 1.52
N ALA A 86 5.10 -5.72 2.78
CA ALA A 86 5.82 -4.60 3.36
C ALA A 86 7.22 -5.02 3.83
N THR A 87 8.27 -4.32 3.41
CA THR A 87 9.62 -4.59 3.92
C THR A 87 9.82 -3.95 5.29
N SER A 88 10.79 -4.45 6.05
CA SER A 88 11.34 -3.71 7.18
C SER A 88 12.04 -2.42 6.72
N TRP A 89 12.46 -1.56 7.66
CA TRP A 89 13.35 -0.44 7.35
C TRP A 89 14.77 -0.97 7.12
N HIS A 90 15.35 -0.66 5.97
CA HIS A 90 16.70 -1.06 5.59
C HIS A 90 17.61 0.16 5.54
N GLN A 91 18.76 0.11 6.22
CA GLN A 91 19.73 1.21 6.12
C GLN A 91 20.30 1.30 4.70
N VAL A 92 20.35 2.52 4.17
CA VAL A 92 20.96 2.85 2.89
C VAL A 92 22.32 3.44 3.17
N TYR A 93 23.36 2.82 2.60
CA TYR A 93 24.71 3.35 2.60
C TYR A 93 24.88 4.22 1.35
N LEU A 94 25.19 5.50 1.53
CA LEU A 94 25.52 6.41 0.45
C LEU A 94 27.05 6.45 0.29
N ALA A 95 27.51 6.57 -0.96
CA ALA A 95 28.93 6.68 -1.23
C ALA A 95 29.51 7.92 -0.52
N GLY A 96 30.50 7.70 0.35
CA GLY A 96 31.09 8.75 1.20
C GLY A 96 30.64 8.72 2.66
N ASP A 97 29.70 7.85 3.04
CA ASP A 97 29.35 7.65 4.45
C ASP A 97 30.49 6.93 5.18
N ALA A 98 31.03 7.55 6.24
CA ALA A 98 32.09 6.98 7.07
C ALA A 98 31.67 5.69 7.82
N THR A 99 30.38 5.34 7.77
CA THR A 99 29.82 4.12 8.36
C THR A 99 29.59 3.01 7.34
N ASP A 100 29.97 3.22 6.08
CA ASP A 100 29.99 2.15 5.07
C ASP A 100 31.10 1.15 5.41
N PRO A 101 30.78 -0.10 5.80
CA PRO A 101 31.80 -1.12 6.06
C PRO A 101 32.67 -1.41 4.82
N HIS A 102 32.17 -1.15 3.61
CA HIS A 102 32.93 -1.27 2.38
C HIS A 102 33.86 -0.06 2.14
N GLY A 103 33.42 1.15 2.49
CA GLY A 103 34.24 2.37 2.45
C GLY A 103 35.41 2.32 3.44
N ALA A 104 35.20 1.78 4.64
CA ALA A 104 36.24 1.61 5.65
C ALA A 104 37.37 0.65 5.21
N GLN A 105 37.04 -0.40 4.45
CA GLN A 105 38.03 -1.30 3.86
C GLN A 105 38.82 -0.66 2.69
N ALA A 106 38.21 0.24 1.93
CA ALA A 106 38.90 0.98 0.88
C ALA A 106 39.84 2.05 1.45
N ALA A 107 39.41 2.78 2.49
CA ALA A 107 40.23 3.79 3.16
C ALA A 107 41.47 3.17 3.84
N SER A 108 41.31 2.04 4.53
CA SER A 108 42.42 1.34 5.19
C SER A 108 43.47 0.75 4.22
N ARG A 109 43.12 0.50 2.95
CA ARG A 109 44.08 0.10 1.92
C ARG A 109 44.81 1.27 1.26
N ALA A 110 44.22 2.45 1.26
CA ALA A 110 44.85 3.65 0.70
C ALA A 110 45.89 4.29 1.65
N THR A 111 45.79 4.04 2.96
CA THR A 111 46.70 4.59 3.97
C THR A 111 47.74 3.55 4.41
N GLY A 112 48.60 3.13 3.49
CA GLY A 112 49.82 2.40 3.83
C GLY A 112 50.82 3.32 4.53
N GLY A 113 50.72 3.47 5.85
CA GLY A 113 51.69 4.26 6.61
C GLY A 113 51.27 4.50 8.05
N SER A 114 52.09 4.01 8.98
CA SER A 114 51.97 4.20 10.43
C SER A 114 51.91 5.68 10.83
N ALA A 115 50.71 6.23 10.94
CA ALA A 115 50.45 7.48 11.64
C ALA A 115 49.45 7.18 12.75
N MET A 116 49.91 7.26 14.00
CA MET A 116 49.01 7.21 15.16
C MET A 116 48.04 8.40 15.06
N PRO A 117 46.73 8.19 15.28
CA PRO A 117 45.76 9.28 15.28
C PRO A 117 46.01 10.17 16.51
N ALA A 118 46.22 11.46 16.28
CA ALA A 118 46.27 12.46 17.33
C ALA A 118 44.90 12.51 18.07
N PRO A 119 44.88 12.53 19.41
CA PRO A 119 43.65 12.67 20.19
C PRO A 119 43.20 14.13 20.15
N GLY A 120 42.45 14.48 19.11
CA GLY A 120 41.94 15.82 18.86
C GLY A 120 40.64 15.79 18.06
N LEU A 121 39.57 15.37 18.73
CA LEU A 121 38.14 15.57 18.41
C LEU A 121 37.78 15.88 16.94
N PRO A 122 37.50 14.85 16.11
CA PRO A 122 36.71 15.07 14.92
C PRO A 122 35.28 15.40 15.37
N GLY A 123 34.85 16.62 14.99
CA GLY A 123 33.57 17.19 15.38
C GLY A 123 32.39 16.26 15.15
N ASP A 124 31.46 16.39 16.09
CA ASP A 124 30.11 15.84 16.23
C ASP A 124 29.22 16.09 15.00
N THR A 125 29.69 15.69 13.82
CA THR A 125 28.86 15.53 12.64
C THR A 125 28.00 14.30 12.89
N ALA A 126 26.88 14.54 13.59
CA ALA A 126 25.80 13.59 13.77
C ALA A 126 25.59 12.81 12.47
N LEU A 127 26.07 11.57 12.45
CA LEU A 127 26.06 10.71 11.28
C LEU A 127 24.61 10.48 10.86
N LYS A 128 24.18 11.18 9.81
CA LYS A 128 22.86 10.99 9.21
C LYS A 128 22.79 9.59 8.64
N ARG A 129 21.83 8.80 9.10
CA ARG A 129 21.57 7.46 8.54
C ARG A 129 20.28 7.51 7.74
N TYR A 130 20.35 7.03 6.52
CA TYR A 130 19.17 6.92 5.67
C TYR A 130 18.60 5.52 5.74
N PHE A 131 17.28 5.42 5.70
CA PHE A 131 16.56 4.17 5.69
C PHE A 131 15.58 4.15 4.52
N ILE A 132 15.34 2.97 3.97
CA ILE A 132 14.37 2.73 2.91
C ILE A 132 13.41 1.61 3.32
N ARG A 133 12.15 1.74 2.92
CA ARG A 133 11.13 0.71 3.04
C ARG A 133 10.28 0.69 1.78
N PHE A 134 9.80 -0.49 1.40
CA PHE A 134 8.86 -0.66 0.31
C PHE A 134 7.54 -1.25 0.81
N ASP A 135 6.44 -0.66 0.35
CA ASP A 135 5.10 -1.24 0.49
C ASP A 135 4.59 -1.59 -0.92
N VAL A 136 4.37 -2.87 -1.18
CA VAL A 136 3.84 -3.39 -2.44
C VAL A 136 2.40 -3.83 -2.25
N ASN A 137 1.49 -3.35 -3.09
CA ASN A 137 0.07 -3.69 -3.04
C ASN A 137 -0.37 -4.32 -4.38
N VAL A 138 -0.91 -5.54 -4.32
CA VAL A 138 -1.52 -6.27 -5.43
C VAL A 138 -3.05 -6.10 -5.34
N SER A 139 -3.66 -5.43 -6.30
CA SER A 139 -5.09 -5.08 -6.29
C SER A 139 -5.72 -5.04 -7.68
N GLY A 140 -7.05 -4.88 -7.76
CA GLY A 140 -7.77 -4.64 -9.03
C GLY A 140 -8.39 -5.86 -9.72
N GLY A 141 -8.40 -7.03 -9.09
CA GLY A 141 -8.92 -8.27 -9.72
C GLY A 141 -8.04 -8.73 -10.89
N ARG A 142 -8.51 -9.66 -11.71
CA ARG A 142 -7.81 -10.04 -12.96
C ARG A 142 -8.19 -9.07 -14.10
N PRO A 143 -7.24 -8.45 -14.81
CA PRO A 143 -5.79 -8.55 -14.63
C PRO A 143 -5.28 -7.75 -13.43
N TRP A 144 -4.41 -8.36 -12.61
CA TRP A 144 -3.93 -7.77 -11.36
C TRP A 144 -2.97 -6.63 -11.60
N ARG A 145 -3.06 -5.59 -10.77
CA ARG A 145 -2.18 -4.44 -10.80
C ARG A 145 -1.28 -4.45 -9.56
N ILE A 146 -0.02 -4.09 -9.76
CA ILE A 146 0.98 -4.00 -8.70
C ILE A 146 1.32 -2.53 -8.49
N ARG A 147 1.10 -2.04 -7.28
CA ARG A 147 1.47 -0.69 -6.84
C ARG A 147 2.62 -0.79 -5.87
N LEU A 148 3.74 -0.17 -6.22
CA LEU A 148 4.93 -0.14 -5.39
C LEU A 148 5.13 1.27 -4.83
N THR A 149 5.21 1.38 -3.50
CA THR A 149 5.48 2.65 -2.81
C THR A 149 6.80 2.54 -2.06
N GLY A 150 7.82 3.29 -2.49
CA GLY A 150 9.04 3.48 -1.73
C GLY A 150 8.89 4.61 -0.71
N ARG A 151 9.36 4.37 0.51
CA ARG A 151 9.47 5.36 1.60
C ARG A 151 10.93 5.52 1.99
N ALA A 152 11.34 6.74 2.30
CA ALA A 152 12.65 7.03 2.87
C ALA A 152 12.48 7.63 4.26
N ALA A 153 13.42 7.35 5.16
CA ALA A 153 13.53 8.01 6.44
C ALA A 153 14.98 8.41 6.71
N GLN A 154 15.15 9.44 7.52
CA GLN A 154 16.44 9.88 8.03
C GLN A 154 16.45 9.73 9.54
N TRP A 155 17.55 9.24 10.07
CA TRP A 155 17.82 9.21 11.50
C TRP A 155 19.02 10.08 11.80
N ASP A 156 18.83 11.02 12.71
CA ASP A 156 19.87 11.90 13.24
C ASP A 156 20.27 11.41 14.64
N ALA A 157 21.54 11.56 15.00
CA ALA A 157 22.02 11.21 16.33
C ALA A 157 21.24 12.02 17.39
N GLY A 158 20.73 11.32 18.41
CA GLY A 158 19.87 11.90 19.45
C GLY A 158 18.37 11.69 19.24
N ASN A 159 17.93 11.35 18.02
CA ASN A 159 16.52 10.98 17.78
C ASN A 159 16.25 9.53 18.21
N ALA A 160 15.13 9.28 18.88
CA ALA A 160 14.74 7.91 19.28
C ALA A 160 14.23 7.06 18.10
N VAL A 161 13.72 7.70 17.04
CA VAL A 161 13.13 7.04 15.87
C VAL A 161 13.51 7.77 14.57
N PRO A 162 13.64 7.07 13.44
CA PRO A 162 13.84 7.71 12.13
C PRO A 162 12.64 8.57 11.74
N THR A 163 12.90 9.75 11.18
CA THR A 163 11.91 10.68 10.64
C THR A 163 11.69 10.41 9.16
N GLU A 164 10.45 10.15 8.75
CA GLU A 164 10.12 9.90 7.35
C GLU A 164 10.31 11.15 6.48
N LEU A 165 11.03 10.99 5.37
CA LEU A 165 11.28 12.05 4.39
C LEU A 165 10.15 12.11 3.36
N ARG A 166 9.52 13.29 3.23
CA ARG A 166 8.36 13.52 2.37
C ARG A 166 8.54 14.78 1.52
N GLY A 167 7.76 14.92 0.45
CA GLY A 167 7.76 16.08 -0.43
C GLY A 167 9.16 16.42 -0.96
N ALA A 168 9.58 17.68 -0.83
CA ALA A 168 10.89 18.16 -1.28
C ALA A 168 12.09 17.50 -0.55
N ALA A 169 11.87 16.91 0.64
CA ALA A 169 12.92 16.19 1.36
C ALA A 169 13.12 14.75 0.86
N ARG A 170 12.28 14.27 -0.08
CA ARG A 170 12.38 12.93 -0.65
C ARG A 170 13.68 12.80 -1.45
N PRO A 171 14.54 11.82 -1.14
CA PRO A 171 15.82 11.71 -1.82
C PRO A 171 15.68 11.13 -3.24
N PRO A 172 16.47 11.60 -4.21
CA PRO A 172 16.37 11.16 -5.61
C PRO A 172 16.73 9.68 -5.81
N TRP A 173 17.55 9.08 -4.93
CA TRP A 173 17.88 7.66 -5.01
C TRP A 173 16.70 6.73 -4.71
N LEU A 174 15.63 7.23 -4.08
CA LEU A 174 14.46 6.43 -3.74
C LEU A 174 13.68 6.00 -4.99
N GLU A 175 13.55 6.90 -5.97
CA GLU A 175 12.82 6.62 -7.21
C GLU A 175 13.54 5.54 -8.01
N ASN A 176 14.85 5.67 -8.19
CA ASN A 176 15.64 4.66 -8.90
C ASN A 176 15.54 3.26 -8.28
N ARG A 177 15.56 3.17 -6.94
CA ARG A 177 15.39 1.87 -6.24
C ARG A 177 13.97 1.32 -6.34
N THR A 178 12.97 2.20 -6.36
CA THR A 178 11.57 1.83 -6.56
C THR A 178 11.37 1.28 -7.98
N ASP A 179 11.86 1.99 -8.99
CA ASP A 179 11.79 1.54 -10.40
C ASP A 179 12.58 0.24 -10.62
N ALA A 180 13.74 0.08 -9.99
CA ALA A 180 14.51 -1.16 -10.05
C ALA A 180 13.71 -2.37 -9.51
N LEU A 181 13.06 -2.20 -8.36
CA LEU A 181 12.26 -3.25 -7.75
C LEU A 181 10.98 -3.54 -8.57
N LEU A 182 10.34 -2.51 -9.13
CA LEU A 182 9.20 -2.68 -10.02
C LEU A 182 9.57 -3.49 -11.28
N VAL A 183 10.72 -3.19 -11.89
CA VAL A 183 11.23 -3.95 -13.04
C VAL A 183 11.57 -5.39 -12.65
N ALA A 184 12.13 -5.62 -11.46
CA ALA A 184 12.39 -6.99 -10.97
C ALA A 184 11.11 -7.81 -10.82
N ILE A 185 10.05 -7.21 -10.28
CA ILE A 185 8.71 -7.81 -10.20
C ILE A 185 8.17 -8.10 -11.61
N HIS A 186 8.21 -7.11 -12.50
CA HIS A 186 7.72 -7.23 -13.86
C HIS A 186 8.43 -8.33 -14.64
N ARG A 187 9.77 -8.44 -14.56
CA ARG A 187 10.54 -9.49 -15.24
C ARG A 187 10.10 -10.89 -14.84
N ARG A 188 9.78 -11.11 -13.55
CA ARG A 188 9.27 -12.41 -13.05
C ARG A 188 7.87 -12.71 -13.57
N LEU A 189 7.05 -11.68 -13.74
CA LEU A 189 5.65 -11.80 -14.18
C LEU A 189 5.43 -11.55 -15.68
N LYS A 190 6.50 -11.30 -16.45
CA LYS A 190 6.42 -10.85 -17.85
C LYS A 190 5.57 -11.76 -18.75
N LYS A 191 5.60 -13.07 -18.52
CA LYS A 191 4.80 -14.05 -19.27
C LYS A 191 3.28 -13.92 -19.06
N PHE A 192 2.85 -13.22 -18.02
CA PHE A 192 1.44 -12.94 -17.70
C PHE A 192 1.07 -11.48 -17.96
N ALA A 193 2.01 -10.66 -18.44
CA ALA A 193 1.79 -9.23 -18.60
C ALA A 193 0.84 -8.94 -19.77
N VAL A 194 -0.21 -8.17 -19.48
CA VAL A 194 -1.15 -7.61 -20.45
C VAL A 194 -0.99 -6.09 -20.41
N ASN A 195 -0.83 -5.48 -21.59
CA ASN A 195 -0.74 -4.04 -21.70
C ASN A 195 -2.14 -3.44 -21.59
N THR A 196 -2.48 -2.94 -20.41
CA THR A 196 -3.79 -2.32 -20.12
C THR A 196 -3.80 -0.81 -20.35
N GLY A 197 -2.79 -0.25 -21.04
CA GLY A 197 -2.55 1.19 -21.09
C GLY A 197 -1.98 1.71 -19.77
N PRO A 198 -1.72 3.03 -19.66
CA PRO A 198 -1.17 3.62 -18.46
C PRO A 198 -2.05 3.24 -17.28
N ALA A 199 -1.47 2.52 -16.31
CA ALA A 199 -2.11 2.38 -15.03
C ALA A 199 -2.43 3.80 -14.58
N GLN A 200 -3.71 4.06 -14.28
CA GLN A 200 -4.06 5.18 -13.43
C GLN A 200 -3.28 4.93 -12.15
N THR A 201 -2.09 5.50 -12.10
CA THR A 201 -1.19 5.42 -10.98
C THR A 201 -1.92 6.21 -9.93
N THR A 202 -2.77 5.53 -9.16
CA THR A 202 -3.10 5.98 -7.83
C THR A 202 -1.73 5.96 -7.15
N ALA A 203 -0.98 7.07 -7.24
CA ALA A 203 0.16 7.30 -6.35
C ALA A 203 -0.37 7.07 -4.94
N ALA A 204 0.35 6.36 -4.04
CA ALA A 204 0.01 6.36 -2.60
C ALA A 204 -0.42 7.79 -2.28
N PRO A 205 -1.69 8.06 -1.89
CA PRO A 205 -2.24 9.39 -2.01
C PRO A 205 -1.26 10.30 -1.30
N ALA A 206 -0.54 11.11 -2.08
CA ALA A 206 0.27 12.14 -1.51
C ALA A 206 -0.74 12.92 -0.67
N ASP A 207 -0.48 13.03 0.63
CA ASP A 207 -1.39 13.76 1.52
C ASP A 207 -1.54 15.23 1.09
N ASP A 208 -0.75 15.63 0.09
CA ASP A 208 -0.57 16.95 -0.52
C ASP A 208 -1.58 17.28 -1.64
N GLY A 209 -2.56 16.43 -1.95
CA GLY A 209 -3.66 16.84 -2.83
C GLY A 209 -4.43 18.02 -2.21
N PRO A 210 -4.88 19.03 -3.00
CA PRO A 210 -5.64 20.15 -2.48
C PRO A 210 -6.85 19.63 -1.70
N ARG A 211 -6.96 20.02 -0.43
CA ARG A 211 -8.08 19.66 0.43
C ARG A 211 -9.30 20.47 0.04
N SER A 212 -10.45 19.81 -0.02
CA SER A 212 -11.73 20.46 -0.27
C SER A 212 -12.05 21.42 0.87
N ASP A 213 -12.48 22.64 0.55
CA ASP A 213 -12.90 23.62 1.56
C ASP A 213 -14.30 23.25 2.10
N PRO A 214 -14.47 23.03 3.42
CA PRO A 214 -15.80 22.81 4.02
C PRO A 214 -16.81 23.92 3.71
N LYS A 215 -16.36 25.15 3.44
CA LYS A 215 -17.23 26.27 3.09
C LYS A 215 -17.98 26.10 1.77
N THR A 216 -17.56 25.16 0.92
CA THR A 216 -18.28 24.81 -0.31
C THR A 216 -19.67 24.23 -0.05
N PHE A 217 -19.93 23.69 1.14
CA PHE A 217 -21.22 23.13 1.55
C PHE A 217 -22.05 24.13 2.38
N ALA A 218 -22.40 25.27 1.79
CA ALA A 218 -23.20 26.29 2.47
C ALA A 218 -24.62 25.77 2.83
N GLY A 219 -25.10 26.10 4.04
CA GLY A 219 -26.42 25.68 4.54
C GLY A 219 -26.43 24.30 5.20
N VAL A 220 -25.26 23.68 5.39
CA VAL A 220 -25.07 22.43 6.13
C VAL A 220 -24.40 22.76 7.49
N PRO A 221 -24.70 22.02 8.59
CA PRO A 221 -24.00 22.20 9.85
C PRO A 221 -22.46 22.09 9.70
N PRO A 222 -21.64 22.90 10.39
CA PRO A 222 -20.19 22.96 10.18
C PRO A 222 -19.48 21.61 10.30
N ASP A 223 -19.90 20.78 11.26
CA ASP A 223 -19.34 19.45 11.46
C ASP A 223 -19.66 18.52 10.28
N ALA A 224 -20.88 18.59 9.74
CA ALA A 224 -21.28 17.82 8.56
C ALA A 224 -20.56 18.32 7.30
N ALA A 225 -20.40 19.63 7.13
CA ALA A 225 -19.63 20.23 6.03
C ALA A 225 -18.17 19.75 6.05
N SER A 226 -17.56 19.65 7.23
CA SER A 226 -16.20 19.10 7.39
C SER A 226 -16.13 17.61 7.05
N GLN A 227 -17.16 16.83 7.39
CA GLN A 227 -17.26 15.42 6.98
C GLN A 227 -17.43 15.27 5.47
N LEU A 228 -18.26 16.10 4.82
CA LEU A 228 -18.47 16.09 3.37
C LEU A 228 -17.18 16.46 2.60
N ALA A 229 -16.44 17.48 3.05
CA ALA A 229 -15.16 17.84 2.47
C ALA A 229 -14.13 16.70 2.60
N GLY A 230 -14.05 16.08 3.78
CA GLY A 230 -13.20 14.90 3.99
C GLY A 230 -13.59 13.72 3.12
N LEU A 231 -14.89 13.43 3.00
CA LEU A 231 -15.42 12.39 2.12
C LEU A 231 -15.03 12.66 0.67
N ARG A 232 -15.21 13.89 0.17
CA ARG A 232 -14.81 14.30 -1.19
C ARG A 232 -13.32 14.05 -1.44
N ASP A 233 -12.47 14.48 -0.51
CA ASP A 233 -11.02 14.29 -0.62
C ASP A 233 -10.64 12.80 -0.65
N GLU A 234 -11.30 11.99 0.17
CA GLU A 234 -11.05 10.54 0.26
C GLU A 234 -11.55 9.78 -0.96
N ILE A 235 -12.66 10.22 -1.58
CA ILE A 235 -13.15 9.70 -2.87
C ILE A 235 -12.12 10.00 -3.96
N LEU A 236 -11.68 11.27 -4.07
CA LEU A 236 -10.70 11.71 -5.07
C LEU A 236 -9.37 10.96 -4.94
N ARG A 237 -8.94 10.71 -3.70
CA ARG A 237 -7.69 10.00 -3.38
C ARG A 237 -7.83 8.48 -3.42
N ARG A 238 -9.06 7.95 -3.56
CA ARG A 238 -9.40 6.52 -3.41
C ARG A 238 -8.81 5.93 -2.12
N ASP A 239 -8.95 6.66 -1.01
CA ASP A 239 -8.42 6.26 0.30
C ASP A 239 -9.44 5.37 1.03
N TRP A 240 -9.47 4.08 0.68
CA TRP A 240 -10.45 3.11 1.19
C TRP A 240 -10.50 3.01 2.72
N PRO A 241 -9.36 2.96 3.45
CA PRO A 241 -9.37 2.96 4.91
C PRO A 241 -10.05 4.19 5.51
N ARG A 242 -9.78 5.39 4.95
CA ARG A 242 -10.42 6.62 5.43
C ARG A 242 -11.88 6.71 5.02
N LEU A 243 -12.21 6.37 3.77
CA LEU A 243 -13.59 6.27 3.28
C LEU A 243 -14.41 5.40 4.23
N ARG A 244 -13.94 4.21 4.58
CA ARG A 244 -14.62 3.30 5.52
C ARG A 244 -14.99 3.98 6.83
N SER A 245 -14.15 4.88 7.34
CA SER A 245 -14.43 5.60 8.58
C SER A 245 -15.53 6.66 8.43
N ARG A 246 -15.88 7.10 7.22
CA ARG A 246 -16.93 8.11 6.95
C ARG A 246 -18.33 7.50 6.85
N PHE A 247 -18.43 6.21 6.53
CA PHE A 247 -19.72 5.53 6.42
C PHE A 247 -20.14 4.92 7.74
N ALA A 248 -21.45 4.82 7.93
CA ALA A 248 -22.02 4.00 8.98
C ALA A 248 -21.87 2.51 8.63
N ALA A 249 -21.77 1.65 9.65
CA ALA A 249 -21.63 0.20 9.44
C ALA A 249 -22.87 -0.39 8.71
N ASP A 250 -24.03 0.20 8.95
CA ASP A 250 -25.36 -0.13 8.43
C ASP A 250 -25.74 0.66 7.16
N VAL A 251 -24.77 1.16 6.40
CA VAL A 251 -25.04 1.94 5.19
C VAL A 251 -25.88 1.17 4.16
N VAL A 252 -26.90 1.83 3.63
CA VAL A 252 -27.75 1.34 2.53
C VAL A 252 -27.22 1.85 1.19
N TRP A 253 -27.17 1.02 0.15
CA TRP A 253 -26.63 1.39 -1.16
C TRP A 253 -27.36 0.73 -2.35
N SER A 254 -27.36 1.38 -3.51
CA SER A 254 -28.33 1.17 -4.62
C SER A 254 -28.33 -0.18 -5.34
N LEU A 255 -27.36 -1.06 -5.14
CA LEU A 255 -27.17 -2.21 -6.04
C LEU A 255 -27.82 -3.51 -5.53
N GLY A 256 -28.79 -3.40 -4.62
CA GLY A 256 -29.66 -4.51 -4.21
C GLY A 256 -28.95 -5.68 -3.50
N ALA A 257 -27.68 -5.52 -3.16
CA ALA A 257 -26.93 -6.49 -2.37
C ALA A 257 -27.24 -6.31 -0.86
N GLU A 258 -26.79 -7.27 -0.05
CA GLU A 258 -26.94 -7.17 1.40
C GLU A 258 -26.39 -5.82 1.91
N PRO A 259 -27.16 -5.11 2.76
CA PRO A 259 -26.70 -3.86 3.36
C PRO A 259 -25.42 -4.12 4.15
N GLY A 260 -24.48 -3.19 4.06
CA GLY A 260 -23.18 -3.35 4.69
C GLY A 260 -22.07 -2.62 3.95
N LEU A 261 -21.29 -1.89 4.73
CA LEU A 261 -20.17 -1.09 4.22
C LEU A 261 -19.12 -1.92 3.48
N ASP A 262 -18.88 -3.14 3.91
CA ASP A 262 -17.77 -3.96 3.40
C ASP A 262 -18.05 -4.45 1.99
N ALA A 263 -19.28 -4.89 1.76
CA ALA A 263 -19.77 -5.28 0.44
C ALA A 263 -19.78 -4.08 -0.52
N ALA A 264 -20.26 -2.92 -0.04
CA ALA A 264 -20.28 -1.68 -0.82
C ALA A 264 -18.87 -1.27 -1.25
N LEU A 265 -17.91 -1.20 -0.30
CA LEU A 265 -16.53 -0.82 -0.60
C LEU A 265 -15.84 -1.81 -1.52
N ALA A 266 -16.05 -3.12 -1.34
CA ALA A 266 -15.49 -4.13 -2.21
C ALA A 266 -15.99 -3.96 -3.65
N LEU A 267 -17.29 -3.67 -3.83
CA LEU A 267 -17.85 -3.44 -5.16
C LEU A 267 -17.37 -2.12 -5.76
N TRP A 268 -17.34 -1.02 -5.00
CA TRP A 268 -16.84 0.27 -5.48
C TRP A 268 -15.34 0.27 -5.79
N GLN A 269 -14.59 -0.62 -5.14
CA GLN A 269 -13.19 -0.85 -5.46
C GLN A 269 -13.03 -1.64 -6.77
N ALA A 270 -13.98 -2.52 -7.10
CA ALA A 270 -14.01 -3.25 -8.37
C ALA A 270 -14.55 -2.39 -9.52
N ASP A 271 -15.58 -1.58 -9.27
CA ASP A 271 -16.18 -0.62 -10.21
C ASP A 271 -16.28 0.78 -9.58
N PRO A 272 -15.45 1.74 -10.02
CA PRO A 272 -15.42 3.08 -9.45
C PRO A 272 -16.62 3.95 -9.82
N SER A 273 -17.51 3.52 -10.73
CA SER A 273 -18.62 4.33 -11.26
C SER A 273 -19.52 4.92 -10.17
N ALA A 274 -19.84 4.14 -9.14
CA ALA A 274 -20.66 4.58 -8.01
C ALA A 274 -20.01 5.73 -7.22
N LEU A 275 -18.68 5.75 -7.09
CA LEU A 275 -17.98 6.84 -6.43
C LEU A 275 -17.93 8.11 -7.29
N ASP A 276 -17.93 7.97 -8.61
CA ASP A 276 -18.02 9.10 -9.53
C ASP A 276 -19.41 9.77 -9.41
N GLU A 277 -20.47 8.96 -9.29
CA GLU A 277 -21.83 9.46 -9.01
C GLU A 277 -21.94 10.10 -7.62
N MET A 278 -21.27 9.54 -6.61
CA MET A 278 -21.20 10.13 -5.28
C MET A 278 -20.50 11.49 -5.31
N GLN A 279 -19.41 11.61 -6.08
CA GLN A 279 -18.72 12.87 -6.28
C GLN A 279 -19.61 13.90 -7.00
N LYS A 280 -20.33 13.50 -8.06
CA LYS A 280 -21.29 14.39 -8.73
C LYS A 280 -22.38 14.89 -7.78
N ALA A 281 -22.91 14.01 -6.93
CA ALA A 281 -23.90 14.37 -5.91
C ALA A 281 -23.35 15.40 -4.90
N LEU A 282 -22.09 15.25 -4.47
CA LEU A 282 -21.41 16.21 -3.60
C LEU A 282 -21.17 17.56 -4.30
N ASP A 283 -20.71 17.53 -5.55
CA ASP A 283 -20.39 18.72 -6.35
C ASP A 283 -21.63 19.55 -6.68
N ALA A 284 -22.80 18.91 -6.79
CA ALA A 284 -24.10 19.57 -6.93
C ALA A 284 -24.62 20.22 -5.63
N GLY A 285 -23.83 20.18 -4.55
CA GLY A 285 -24.11 20.80 -3.27
C GLY A 285 -25.05 19.98 -2.40
N CYS A 286 -25.11 20.29 -1.10
CA CYS A 286 -25.92 19.56 -0.12
C CYS A 286 -26.85 20.52 0.63
N ALA A 287 -27.91 19.98 1.24
CA ALA A 287 -28.79 20.73 2.12
C ALA A 287 -29.20 19.92 3.34
N LEU A 288 -29.48 20.61 4.44
CA LEU A 288 -30.09 20.00 5.63
C LEU A 288 -31.60 19.80 5.38
N ALA A 289 -32.04 18.54 5.45
CA ALA A 289 -33.44 18.13 5.42
C ALA A 289 -33.77 17.46 6.76
N ASP A 290 -34.57 18.15 7.57
CA ASP A 290 -34.89 17.79 8.95
C ASP A 290 -33.63 17.63 9.82
N THR A 291 -33.20 16.39 10.05
CA THR A 291 -32.04 16.01 10.86
C THR A 291 -30.94 15.32 10.04
N THR A 292 -31.12 15.28 8.72
CA THR A 292 -30.21 14.61 7.79
C THR A 292 -29.68 15.59 6.76
N VAL A 293 -28.45 15.38 6.30
CA VAL A 293 -27.89 16.17 5.20
C VAL A 293 -28.02 15.34 3.93
N VAL A 294 -28.59 15.94 2.90
CA VAL A 294 -28.90 15.28 1.62
C VAL A 294 -28.11 15.95 0.50
N CYS A 295 -27.45 15.13 -0.33
CA CYS A 295 -26.74 15.56 -1.53
C CYS A 295 -27.23 14.73 -2.74
N PRO A 296 -27.52 15.32 -3.90
CA PRO A 296 -27.46 16.76 -4.17
C PRO A 296 -28.57 17.53 -3.45
N LYS A 297 -28.45 18.86 -3.36
CA LYS A 297 -29.49 19.72 -2.75
C LYS A 297 -30.87 19.53 -3.38
N ALA A 298 -30.91 19.23 -4.68
CA ALA A 298 -32.16 18.93 -5.39
C ALA A 298 -32.84 17.63 -4.89
N ALA A 299 -32.10 16.71 -4.28
CA ALA A 299 -32.61 15.43 -3.78
C ALA A 299 -33.44 15.54 -2.49
N VAL A 300 -33.57 16.75 -1.93
CA VAL A 300 -34.56 17.04 -0.87
C VAL A 300 -35.98 16.95 -1.41
N ALA A 301 -36.19 17.18 -2.71
CA ALA A 301 -37.49 16.98 -3.35
C ALA A 301 -37.82 15.48 -3.46
N ALA A 302 -39.06 15.11 -3.14
CA ALA A 302 -39.51 13.72 -3.19
C ALA A 302 -39.34 13.08 -4.59
N SER A 303 -39.53 13.88 -5.65
CA SER A 303 -39.49 13.47 -7.06
C SER A 303 -38.10 13.51 -7.70
N PHE A 304 -37.02 13.51 -6.92
CA PHE A 304 -35.68 13.57 -7.48
C PHE A 304 -35.27 12.23 -8.13
N ASP A 305 -35.01 12.25 -9.43
CA ASP A 305 -34.44 11.12 -10.17
C ASP A 305 -32.90 11.24 -10.17
N GLY A 306 -32.20 10.17 -9.78
CA GLY A 306 -30.73 10.13 -9.68
C GLY A 306 -30.17 9.78 -8.30
N TYR A 307 -28.85 9.79 -8.18
CA TYR A 307 -28.15 9.38 -6.96
C TYR A 307 -28.31 10.36 -5.80
N ARG A 308 -28.59 9.83 -4.62
CA ARG A 308 -28.83 10.57 -3.37
C ARG A 308 -27.90 10.03 -2.29
N LEU A 309 -27.13 10.91 -1.68
CA LEU A 309 -26.27 10.66 -0.53
C LEU A 309 -26.94 11.26 0.71
N HIS A 310 -27.10 10.47 1.76
CA HIS A 310 -27.64 10.93 3.04
C HIS A 310 -26.59 10.78 4.14
N LEU A 311 -26.36 11.85 4.89
CA LEU A 311 -25.61 11.84 6.13
C LEU A 311 -26.55 12.04 7.31
N ALA A 312 -26.30 11.31 8.39
CA ALA A 312 -27.00 11.49 9.65
C ALA A 312 -26.00 11.46 10.81
N GLN A 313 -26.40 12.04 11.93
CA GLN A 313 -25.59 11.99 13.15
C GLN A 313 -25.63 10.57 13.75
N ARG A 314 -24.45 10.03 14.06
CA ARG A 314 -24.24 8.75 14.74
C ARG A 314 -23.31 8.95 15.93
N GLN A 315 -23.10 7.90 16.72
CA GLN A 315 -22.12 7.94 17.81
C GLN A 315 -20.74 8.30 17.23
N GLY A 316 -20.21 9.47 17.61
CA GLY A 316 -18.92 9.96 17.12
C GLY A 316 -18.98 10.89 15.90
N GLY A 317 -20.16 11.35 15.47
CA GLY A 317 -20.31 12.44 14.50
C GLY A 317 -21.18 12.09 13.29
N TRP A 318 -21.13 12.94 12.27
CA TRP A 318 -21.86 12.73 11.02
C TRP A 318 -21.23 11.58 10.22
N LYS A 319 -22.08 10.67 9.74
CA LYS A 319 -21.71 9.52 8.91
C LYS A 319 -22.63 9.41 7.70
N VAL A 320 -22.12 8.89 6.61
CA VAL A 320 -22.96 8.50 5.46
C VAL A 320 -23.78 7.27 5.84
N VAL A 321 -25.09 7.39 5.79
CA VAL A 321 -26.04 6.31 6.15
C VAL A 321 -26.74 5.71 4.94
N SER A 322 -26.78 6.43 3.81
CA SER A 322 -27.36 5.92 2.57
C SER A 322 -26.70 6.55 1.36
N PHE A 323 -26.49 5.76 0.31
CA PHE A 323 -26.13 6.21 -1.03
C PHE A 323 -26.93 5.42 -2.06
N VAL A 324 -28.09 5.93 -2.44
CA VAL A 324 -29.08 5.22 -3.25
C VAL A 324 -29.42 5.96 -4.54
N GLN A 325 -29.73 5.23 -5.60
CA GLN A 325 -30.26 5.77 -6.84
C GLN A 325 -31.78 5.92 -6.68
N GLY A 326 -32.27 7.14 -6.84
CA GLY A 326 -33.69 7.43 -6.97
C GLY A 326 -34.24 6.78 -8.23
N LEU A 327 -35.44 6.20 -8.11
CA LEU A 327 -36.29 5.77 -9.21
C LEU A 327 -37.37 6.82 -9.47
#